data_AF-A0A7D7QI19-F1
#
_entry.id   AF-A0A7D7QI19-F1
#
_cell.length_a   1.000
_cell.length_b   1.000
_cell.length_c   1.000
_cell.angle_alpha   90.00
_cell.angle_beta   90.00
_cell.angle_gamma   90.00
#
_symmetry.space_group_name_H-M   'P 1'
#
loop_
_entity.id
_entity.type
_entity.pdbx_description
1 polymer ?
#
loop_
_entity_poly.entity_id
_entity_poly.type
_entity_poly.pdbx_seq_one_letter_code
_entity_poly.pdbx_strand_id
1 'polypeptide(L)'
;MLLTSTDAGQIALELLMADWNISEENREWFTIFNSRLIGESWYTVELGVEGFPDRWFIQVYDNGECDPNYTFISPIRGSEGFTDCMNVPDIVAEVLVCERNAR
;
A
#
# COMPACT_ATOMS: atom_id res chain seq x y z
N MET A 1 -23.76 -2.47 4.98
CA MET A 1 -23.84 -1.43 3.94
C MET A 1 -22.62 -1.69 3.07
N LEU A 2 -22.75 -1.98 1.78
CA LEU A 2 -21.57 -2.22 0.95
C LEU A 2 -20.73 -0.94 0.90
N LEU A 3 -19.46 -1.04 1.27
CA LEU A 3 -18.47 0.02 1.05
C LEU A 3 -18.45 0.41 -0.42
N THR A 4 -18.09 1.65 -0.74
CA THR A 4 -17.72 2.00 -2.12
C THR A 4 -16.27 1.58 -2.39
N SER A 5 -15.90 1.44 -3.67
CA SER A 5 -14.50 1.24 -4.06
C SER A 5 -13.57 2.33 -3.49
N THR A 6 -14.05 3.57 -3.41
CA THR A 6 -13.28 4.68 -2.83
C THR A 6 -13.06 4.48 -1.33
N ASP A 7 -14.10 4.08 -0.59
CA ASP A 7 -13.99 3.83 0.84
C ASP A 7 -13.01 2.69 1.13
N ALA A 8 -13.11 1.59 0.38
CA ALA A 8 -12.17 0.47 0.49
C ALA A 8 -10.72 0.92 0.25
N GLY A 9 -10.50 1.76 -0.77
CA GLY A 9 -9.19 2.34 -1.04
C GLY A 9 -8.63 3.16 0.12
N GLN A 10 -9.46 4.01 0.73
CA GLN A 10 -9.03 4.82 1.88
C GLN A 10 -8.75 3.97 3.12
N ILE A 11 -9.58 2.97 3.40
CA ILE A 11 -9.39 2.05 4.52
C ILE A 11 -8.07 1.27 4.38
N ALA A 12 -7.77 0.77 3.18
CA ALA A 12 -6.49 0.10 2.91
C ALA A 12 -5.28 1.04 3.09
N LEU A 13 -5.39 2.29 2.62
CA LEU A 13 -4.34 3.29 2.80
C LEU A 13 -4.12 3.61 4.28
N GLU A 14 -5.18 3.76 5.06
CA GLU A 14 -5.10 4.00 6.51
C GLU A 14 -4.44 2.85 7.25
N LEU A 15 -4.74 1.59 6.88
CA LEU A 15 -4.04 0.43 7.43
C LEU A 15 -2.53 0.52 7.14
N LEU A 16 -2.15 0.73 5.88
CA LEU A 16 -0.74 0.77 5.49
C LEU A 16 0.01 1.89 6.22
N MET A 17 -0.61 3.06 6.34
CA MET A 17 -0.05 4.17 7.10
C MET A 17 0.12 3.85 8.58
N ALA A 18 -0.87 3.20 9.20
CA ALA A 18 -0.80 2.81 10.59
C ALA A 18 0.29 1.75 10.85
N ASP A 19 0.36 0.72 10.00
CA ASP A 19 1.32 -0.37 10.12
C ASP A 19 2.77 0.12 10.02
N TRP A 20 3.03 1.06 9.11
CA TRP A 20 4.35 1.66 8.91
C TRP A 20 4.57 2.96 9.71
N ASN A 21 3.61 3.35 10.55
CA ASN A 21 3.65 4.58 11.35
C ASN A 21 3.95 5.84 10.51
N ILE A 22 3.34 5.93 9.34
CA ILE A 22 3.50 7.01 8.36
C ILE A 22 2.62 8.19 8.78
N SER A 23 3.22 9.37 8.90
CA SER A 23 2.49 10.60 9.21
C SER A 23 1.62 11.06 8.04
N GLU A 24 0.59 11.86 8.34
CA GLU A 24 -0.29 12.44 7.33
C GLU A 24 0.46 13.30 6.30
N GLU A 25 1.54 13.96 6.70
CA GLU A 25 2.42 14.75 5.81
C GLU A 25 3.03 13.91 4.68
N ASN A 26 3.24 12.60 4.91
CA ASN A 26 3.80 11.69 3.92
C ASN A 26 2.73 10.90 3.15
N ARG A 27 1.44 11.09 3.47
CA ARG A 27 0.32 10.37 2.83
C ARG A 27 0.28 10.59 1.32
N GLU A 28 0.63 11.80 0.87
CA GLU A 28 0.57 12.19 -0.54
C GLU A 28 1.49 11.36 -1.45
N TRP A 29 2.52 10.72 -0.88
CA TRP A 29 3.42 9.84 -1.62
C TRP A 29 2.79 8.49 -1.99
N PHE A 30 1.70 8.12 -1.31
CA PHE A 30 0.97 6.88 -1.56
C PHE A 30 -0.22 7.12 -2.47
N THR A 31 -0.33 6.27 -3.48
CA THR A 31 -1.38 6.32 -4.48
C THR A 31 -2.21 5.05 -4.42
N ILE A 32 -3.54 5.22 -4.41
CA ILE A 32 -4.49 4.13 -4.66
C ILE A 32 -4.63 4.00 -6.18
N PHE A 33 -4.03 2.96 -6.76
CA PHE A 33 -4.11 2.70 -8.20
C PHE A 33 -5.44 2.07 -8.58
N ASN A 34 -5.96 1.19 -7.72
CA ASN A 34 -7.20 0.49 -7.99
C ASN A 34 -7.88 0.05 -6.69
N SER A 35 -9.20 -0.11 -6.73
CA SER A 35 -9.99 -0.69 -5.64
C SER A 35 -11.16 -1.45 -6.25
N ARG A 36 -10.95 -2.75 -6.43
CA ARG A 36 -11.85 -3.61 -7.21
C ARG A 36 -12.63 -4.53 -6.29
N LEU A 37 -13.96 -4.51 -6.39
CA LEU A 37 -14.83 -5.51 -5.76
C LEU A 37 -14.57 -6.90 -6.39
N ILE A 38 -14.33 -7.89 -5.54
CA ILE A 38 -14.18 -9.29 -5.90
C ILE A 38 -15.36 -10.07 -5.29
N GLY A 39 -16.11 -10.75 -6.15
CA GLY A 39 -17.36 -11.39 -5.73
C GLY A 39 -18.38 -10.34 -5.29
N GLU A 40 -18.92 -10.50 -4.08
CA GLU A 40 -20.00 -9.64 -3.56
C GLU A 40 -19.68 -8.96 -2.22
N SER A 41 -18.53 -9.24 -1.60
CA SER A 41 -18.30 -8.87 -0.18
C SER A 41 -16.90 -8.39 0.18
N TRP A 42 -15.96 -8.30 -0.76
CA TRP A 42 -14.62 -7.80 -0.45
C TRP A 42 -13.93 -7.15 -1.64
N TYR A 43 -12.99 -6.26 -1.35
CA TYR A 43 -12.23 -5.48 -2.31
C TYR A 43 -10.77 -5.90 -2.30
N THR A 44 -10.16 -5.98 -3.48
CA THR A 44 -8.71 -5.93 -3.61
C THR A 44 -8.31 -4.49 -3.94
N VAL A 45 -7.53 -3.89 -3.05
CA VAL A 45 -6.98 -2.55 -3.22
C VAL A 45 -5.52 -2.66 -3.63
N GLU A 46 -5.16 -1.95 -4.69
CA GLU A 46 -3.79 -1.81 -5.15
C GLU A 46 -3.27 -0.42 -4.73
N LEU A 47 -2.24 -0.41 -3.89
CA LEU A 47 -1.53 0.77 -3.44
C LEU A 47 -0.09 0.75 -3.96
N GLY A 48 0.52 1.92 -4.07
CA GLY A 48 1.96 2.02 -4.34
C GLY A 48 2.45 3.44 -4.09
N VAL A 49 3.77 3.63 -4.22
CA VAL A 49 4.37 4.97 -4.21
C VAL A 49 4.44 5.50 -5.65
N GLU A 50 4.02 6.74 -5.88
CA GLU A 50 4.07 7.31 -7.23
C GLU A 50 5.52 7.35 -7.75
N GLY A 51 5.72 6.92 -9.00
CA GLY A 51 7.05 6.80 -9.60
C GLY A 51 7.78 5.48 -9.30
N PHE A 52 7.23 4.64 -8.42
CA PHE A 52 7.79 3.34 -8.09
C PHE A 52 6.92 2.19 -8.66
N PRO A 53 7.54 1.09 -9.09
CA PRO A 53 6.81 -0.08 -9.59
C PRO A 53 6.27 -0.97 -8.46
N ASP A 54 6.64 -0.70 -7.21
CA ASP A 54 6.25 -1.44 -6.02
C ASP A 54 4.74 -1.35 -5.76
N ARG A 55 4.12 -2.48 -5.41
CA ARG A 55 2.68 -2.56 -5.17
C ARG A 55 2.36 -3.33 -3.91
N TRP A 56 1.48 -2.74 -3.09
CA TRP A 56 0.76 -3.45 -2.03
C TRP A 56 -0.62 -3.84 -2.53
N PHE A 57 -1.01 -5.08 -2.24
CA PHE A 57 -2.34 -5.62 -2.50
C PHE A 57 -2.99 -5.95 -1.15
N ILE A 58 -3.98 -5.14 -0.79
CA ILE A 58 -4.68 -5.22 0.49
C ILE A 58 -6.12 -5.66 0.25
N GLN A 59 -6.57 -6.65 1.02
CA GLN A 59 -7.95 -7.10 1.01
C GLN A 59 -8.75 -6.32 2.05
N VAL A 60 -9.86 -5.70 1.63
CA VAL A 60 -10.79 -4.96 2.49
C VAL A 60 -12.17 -5.58 2.40
N TYR A 61 -12.71 -6.03 3.53
CA TYR A 61 -14.03 -6.62 3.62
C TYR A 61 -15.10 -5.53 3.67
N ASP A 62 -16.34 -5.86 3.29
CA ASP A 62 -17.48 -4.93 3.29
C ASP A 62 -17.84 -4.36 4.68
N ASN A 63 -17.39 -5.01 5.75
CA ASN A 63 -17.50 -4.52 7.13
C ASN A 63 -16.44 -3.46 7.51
N GLY A 64 -15.49 -3.16 6.61
CA GLY A 64 -14.41 -2.20 6.83
C GLY A 64 -13.17 -2.79 7.49
N GLU A 65 -13.13 -4.10 7.75
CA GLU A 65 -11.91 -4.77 8.21
C GLU A 65 -10.95 -5.04 7.04
N CYS A 66 -9.66 -5.02 7.32
CA CYS A 66 -8.62 -5.43 6.37
C CYS A 66 -8.05 -6.80 6.74
N ASP A 67 -7.58 -7.55 5.75
CA ASP A 67 -6.62 -8.62 6.03
C ASP A 67 -5.26 -8.00 6.39
N PRO A 68 -4.74 -8.21 7.61
CA PRO A 68 -3.45 -7.65 8.01
C PRO A 68 -2.27 -8.29 7.25
N ASN A 69 -2.47 -9.43 6.59
CA ASN A 69 -1.44 -10.11 5.80
C ASN A 69 -1.51 -9.69 4.32
N TYR A 70 -1.38 -8.39 4.07
CA TYR A 70 -1.31 -7.90 2.69
C TYR A 70 -0.10 -8.45 1.94
N THR A 71 -0.20 -8.46 0.62
CA THR A 71 0.88 -8.91 -0.27
C THR A 71 1.62 -7.70 -0.82
N PHE A 72 2.95 -7.72 -0.75
CA PHE A 72 3.80 -6.75 -1.43
C PHE A 72 4.50 -7.42 -2.62
N ILE A 73 4.54 -6.72 -3.76
CA ILE A 73 5.24 -7.18 -4.97
C ILE A 73 6.13 -6.05 -5.48
N SER A 74 7.40 -6.37 -5.71
CA SER A 74 8.36 -5.48 -6.35
C SER A 74 9.13 -6.20 -7.46
N PRO A 75 9.35 -5.57 -8.63
CA PRO A 75 10.30 -6.08 -9.61
C PRO A 75 11.76 -5.75 -9.24
N ILE A 76 11.99 -4.93 -8.21
CA ILE A 76 13.31 -4.51 -7.73
C ILE A 76 13.71 -5.39 -6.56
N ARG A 77 14.94 -5.91 -6.57
CA ARG A 77 15.45 -6.72 -5.47
C ARG A 77 15.88 -5.81 -4.32
N GLY A 78 15.55 -6.16 -3.08
CA GLY A 78 15.96 -5.39 -1.89
C GLY A 78 17.47 -5.16 -1.76
N SER A 79 18.30 -6.00 -2.41
CA SER A 79 19.75 -5.84 -2.49
C SER A 79 20.24 -4.64 -3.31
N GLU A 80 19.36 -4.00 -4.12
CA GLU A 80 19.71 -2.81 -4.92
C GLU A 80 19.62 -1.49 -4.11
N GLY A 81 19.18 -1.57 -2.85
CA GLY A 81 19.29 -0.52 -1.83
C GLY A 81 18.42 0.70 -2.08
N PHE A 82 18.88 1.87 -1.58
CA PHE A 82 18.21 3.17 -1.64
C PHE A 82 18.41 3.92 -2.96
N THR A 83 19.12 3.33 -3.93
CA THR A 83 19.64 4.05 -5.10
C THR A 83 18.55 4.71 -5.95
N ASP A 84 17.34 4.15 -5.93
CA ASP A 84 16.15 4.63 -6.61
C ASP A 84 15.25 5.55 -5.76
N CYS A 85 15.49 5.68 -4.45
CA CYS A 85 14.64 6.40 -3.50
C CYS A 85 15.08 7.85 -3.23
N MET A 86 15.97 8.43 -4.04
CA MET A 86 16.59 9.74 -3.76
C MET A 86 15.62 10.93 -3.71
N ASN A 87 14.39 10.79 -4.19
CA ASN A 87 13.41 11.87 -4.31
C ASN A 87 12.16 11.69 -3.43
N VAL A 88 12.14 10.71 -2.52
CA VAL A 88 11.03 10.50 -1.58
C VAL A 88 11.49 10.78 -0.14
N PRO A 89 10.58 11.05 0.80
CA PRO A 89 10.91 11.18 2.21
C PRO A 89 11.59 9.92 2.76
N ASP A 90 12.51 10.10 3.71
CA ASP A 90 13.30 8.99 4.28
C ASP A 90 12.44 7.83 4.77
N ILE A 91 11.31 8.13 5.42
CA ILE A 91 10.37 7.09 5.90
C ILE A 91 9.76 6.28 4.76
N VAL A 92 9.41 6.93 3.63
CA VAL A 92 8.85 6.24 2.46
C VAL A 92 9.90 5.36 1.80
N ALA A 93 11.14 5.86 1.72
CA ALA A 93 12.28 5.09 1.22
C ALA A 93 12.55 3.85 2.10
N GLU A 94 12.52 4.01 3.42
CA GLU A 94 12.73 2.92 4.38
C GLU A 94 11.66 1.84 4.26
N VAL A 95 10.39 2.22 4.17
CA VAL A 95 9.26 1.30 3.97
C VAL A 95 9.48 0.43 2.72
N LEU A 96 9.79 1.05 1.58
CA LEU A 96 10.04 0.33 0.32
C LEU A 96 11.22 -0.66 0.44
N VAL A 97 12.33 -0.23 1.03
CA VAL A 97 13.51 -1.08 1.22
C VAL A 97 13.22 -2.24 2.16
N CYS A 98 12.49 -2.01 3.25
CA CYS A 98 12.09 -3.06 4.18
C CYS A 98 11.21 -4.11 3.50
N GLU A 99 10.19 -3.69 2.77
CA GLU A 99 9.28 -4.59 2.05
C GLU A 99 10.00 -5.43 1.00
N ARG A 100 10.85 -4.81 0.18
CA ARG A 100 11.67 -5.48 -0.85
C ARG A 100 12.68 -6.50 -0.28
N ASN A 101 13.04 -6.37 1.00
CA ASN A 101 13.93 -7.32 1.68
C ASN A 101 13.18 -8.42 2.43
N ALA A 102 11.92 -8.18 2.81
CA ALA A 102 11.12 -9.10 3.59
C ALA A 102 10.44 -10.19 2.76
N ARG A 103 10.22 -9.98 1.46
CA ARG A 103 9.42 -10.86 0.58
C ARG A 103 10.09 -11.07 -0.78
#